data_AF-A0A660YI64-F1
#
_entry.id   AF-A0A660YI64-F1
#
_cell.length_a   1.000
_cell.length_b   1.000
_cell.length_c   1.000
_cell.angle_alpha   90.00
_cell.angle_beta   90.00
_cell.angle_gamma   90.00
#
_symmetry.space_group_name_H-M   'P 1'
#
loop_
_entity.id
_entity.type
_entity.pdbx_description
1 polymer ?
#
loop_
_entity_poly.entity_id
_entity_poly.type
_entity_poly.pdbx_seq_one_letter_code
_entity_poly.pdbx_strand_id
1 'polypeptide(L)'
;RKDVRVVNLSLLNTHWYIKQLRDQEPKIPIGLSDEVINTLYAMPWERKRVQIPVPPDVVKKLKESLKPEIAKRVKKEFEVELAPTFKSGGGQGIRVQDLMVLRILQSVQWRRPVYFAMTVSSQNKIGLDSYLRLDGLAFKVMPYKVYEVDPEILEKNLLEKFLYKGLNDHSVYYNVNIQNLLQNYRSSFMELARYYIEKGNKEKAAEILKKMDEIIPDTHVPYTDKRQALIVSDIFRRAGLDPAFEARSQRIIPGHLPSVQEQSWLAGYYAQVLRDWEKSEELYRELINHNPNSAEAFAGLFQVYKSSKQYNKAITLLEDWLLRHPGDTGAKNELDNLNKLTADSLETR
;
A
#
# COMPACT_ATOMS: atom_id res chain seq x y z
N ARG A 1 22.30 -3.04 19.16
CA ARG A 1 21.47 -4.24 19.42
C ARG A 1 22.24 -5.45 18.89
N LYS A 2 22.68 -6.37 19.75
CA LYS A 2 23.44 -7.59 19.36
C LYS A 2 22.55 -8.79 19.01
N ASP A 3 21.24 -8.59 19.10
CA ASP A 3 20.18 -9.58 18.92
C ASP A 3 19.44 -9.42 17.57
N VAL A 4 19.76 -8.36 16.81
CA VAL A 4 19.12 -8.01 15.53
C VAL A 4 20.12 -8.18 14.40
N ARG A 5 19.72 -8.92 13.35
CA ARG A 5 20.46 -9.00 12.09
C ARG A 5 19.70 -8.25 11.01
N VAL A 6 20.33 -7.25 10.41
CA VAL A 6 19.82 -6.55 9.23
C VAL A 6 20.28 -7.30 7.99
N VAL A 7 19.35 -7.59 7.09
CA VAL A 7 19.62 -8.28 5.81
C VAL A 7 19.36 -7.30 4.68
N ASN A 8 20.40 -6.92 3.96
CA ASN A 8 20.28 -6.17 2.72
C ASN A 8 19.85 -7.15 1.62
N LEU A 9 18.62 -7.01 1.13
CA LEU A 9 18.04 -7.95 0.17
C LEU A 9 18.84 -8.01 -1.14
N SER A 10 19.32 -6.86 -1.64
CA SER A 10 20.11 -6.79 -2.88
C SER A 10 21.44 -7.55 -2.75
N LEU A 11 22.10 -7.45 -1.60
CA LEU A 11 23.34 -8.19 -1.32
C LEU A 11 23.10 -9.69 -1.08
N LEU A 12 21.87 -10.09 -0.74
CA LEU A 12 21.47 -11.50 -0.53
C LEU A 12 21.49 -12.35 -1.81
N ASN A 13 21.82 -11.74 -2.96
CA ASN A 13 22.15 -12.47 -4.18
C ASN A 13 23.60 -12.97 -4.24
N THR A 14 24.46 -12.53 -3.31
CA THR A 14 25.91 -12.80 -3.38
C THR A 14 26.34 -13.87 -2.38
N HIS A 15 27.22 -14.78 -2.82
CA HIS A 15 27.70 -15.89 -2.00
C HIS A 15 28.40 -15.42 -0.73
N TRP A 16 29.26 -14.39 -0.83
CA TRP A 16 30.00 -13.86 0.32
C TRP A 16 29.06 -13.28 1.39
N TYR A 17 27.97 -12.61 1.00
CA TYR A 17 27.04 -12.03 1.95
C TYR A 17 26.20 -13.11 2.64
N ILE A 18 25.81 -14.15 1.90
CA ILE A 18 25.14 -15.33 2.48
C ILE A 18 26.05 -15.99 3.54
N LYS A 19 27.34 -16.18 3.24
CA LYS A 19 28.33 -16.69 4.23
C LYS A 19 28.47 -15.75 5.41
N GLN A 20 28.56 -14.44 5.18
CA GLN A 20 28.61 -13.44 6.25
C GLN A 20 27.40 -13.55 7.20
N LEU A 21 26.19 -13.68 6.66
CA LEU A 21 24.97 -13.83 7.44
C LEU A 21 24.97 -15.11 8.28
N ARG A 22 25.51 -16.21 7.75
CA ARG A 22 25.67 -17.52 8.41
C ARG A 22 26.74 -17.49 9.52
N ASP A 23 27.87 -16.83 9.28
CA ASP A 23 29.10 -17.05 10.04
C ASP A 23 29.43 -15.96 11.06
N GLN A 24 28.97 -14.72 10.85
CA GLN A 24 29.25 -13.60 11.76
C GLN A 24 28.10 -13.39 12.74
N GLU A 25 28.33 -12.90 13.96
CA GLU A 25 27.20 -12.54 14.84
C GLU A 25 26.56 -11.20 14.41
N PRO A 26 25.23 -11.00 14.57
CA PRO A 26 24.23 -11.97 15.03
C PRO A 26 23.85 -12.96 13.90
N LYS A 27 24.12 -14.25 14.07
CA LYS A 27 24.01 -15.25 12.99
C LYS A 27 22.57 -15.50 12.55
N ILE A 28 22.42 -15.96 11.31
CA ILE A 28 21.20 -16.61 10.81
C ILE A 28 21.54 -18.09 10.57
N PRO A 29 20.75 -19.05 11.09
CA PRO A 29 21.02 -20.49 10.94
C PRO A 29 20.73 -20.99 9.51
N ILE A 30 21.39 -20.42 8.51
CA ILE A 30 21.17 -20.71 7.08
C ILE A 30 21.37 -22.20 6.78
N GLY A 31 22.28 -22.88 7.47
CA GLY A 31 22.45 -24.34 7.35
C GLY A 31 22.78 -24.83 5.93
N LEU A 32 23.48 -24.02 5.15
CA LEU A 32 24.03 -24.38 3.83
C LEU A 32 25.55 -24.45 3.94
N SER A 33 26.16 -25.44 3.28
CA SER A 33 27.62 -25.56 3.18
C SER A 33 28.19 -24.54 2.20
N ASP A 34 29.51 -24.37 2.20
CA ASP A 34 30.19 -23.47 1.27
C ASP A 34 30.01 -23.90 -0.19
N GLU A 35 30.03 -25.20 -0.45
CA GLU A 35 29.82 -25.78 -1.78
C GLU A 35 28.42 -25.46 -2.30
N VAL A 36 27.40 -25.59 -1.44
CA VAL A 36 26.02 -25.26 -1.81
C VAL A 36 25.88 -23.76 -2.04
N ILE A 37 26.44 -22.91 -1.17
CA ILE A 37 26.34 -21.47 -1.32
C ILE A 37 27.01 -21.01 -2.62
N ASN A 38 28.20 -21.52 -2.94
CA ASN A 38 28.97 -21.13 -4.13
C ASN A 38 28.30 -21.56 -5.46
N THR A 39 27.28 -22.42 -5.40
CA THR A 39 26.52 -22.88 -6.58
C THR A 39 25.14 -22.22 -6.68
N LEU A 40 24.79 -21.30 -5.78
CA LEU A 40 23.54 -20.56 -5.85
C LEU A 40 23.58 -19.54 -6.99
N TYR A 41 22.69 -19.72 -7.97
CA TYR A 41 22.45 -18.76 -9.04
C TYR A 41 20.94 -18.58 -9.23
N ALA A 42 20.56 -17.51 -9.93
CA ALA A 42 19.20 -17.37 -10.41
C ALA A 42 18.84 -18.58 -11.28
N MET A 43 17.65 -19.15 -11.09
CA MET A 43 17.22 -20.36 -11.80
C MET A 43 15.86 -20.13 -12.48
N PRO A 44 15.58 -20.84 -13.58
CA PRO A 44 14.23 -20.92 -14.14
C PRO A 44 13.24 -21.33 -13.06
N TRP A 45 12.09 -20.66 -13.04
CA TRP A 45 11.10 -20.88 -12.00
C TRP A 45 9.71 -20.79 -12.59
N GLU A 46 8.92 -21.82 -12.33
CA GLU A 46 7.49 -21.81 -12.59
C GLU A 46 6.72 -21.60 -11.30
N ARG A 47 5.57 -20.95 -11.44
CA ARG A 47 4.64 -20.69 -10.34
C ARG A 47 4.29 -22.00 -9.64
N LYS A 48 4.61 -22.09 -8.35
CA LYS A 48 4.29 -23.29 -7.54
C LYS A 48 4.03 -22.96 -6.09
N ARG A 49 3.31 -23.87 -5.42
CA ARG A 49 3.07 -23.81 -3.98
C ARG A 49 4.33 -24.25 -3.24
N VAL A 50 4.75 -23.45 -2.26
CA VAL A 50 5.80 -23.78 -1.31
C VAL A 50 5.17 -23.95 0.07
N GLN A 51 5.53 -25.03 0.75
CA GLN A 51 5.09 -25.33 2.10
C GLN A 51 6.28 -25.30 3.07
N ILE A 52 6.09 -24.70 4.24
CA ILE A 52 7.08 -24.68 5.33
C ILE A 52 6.37 -25.16 6.60
N PRO A 53 6.84 -26.24 7.25
CA PRO A 53 6.27 -26.69 8.51
C PRO A 53 6.37 -25.62 9.60
N VAL A 54 5.27 -25.35 10.29
CA VAL A 54 5.22 -24.48 11.47
C VAL A 54 5.33 -25.37 12.70
N PRO A 55 6.36 -25.20 13.56
CA PRO A 55 6.55 -26.10 14.69
C PRO A 55 5.34 -26.16 15.63
N PRO A 56 5.01 -27.33 16.22
CA PRO A 56 3.86 -27.47 17.11
C PRO A 56 3.88 -26.52 18.31
N ASP A 57 5.07 -26.24 18.87
CA ASP A 57 5.26 -25.28 19.95
C ASP A 57 4.88 -23.84 19.54
N VAL A 58 5.26 -23.44 18.32
CA VAL A 58 4.91 -22.15 17.73
C VAL A 58 3.40 -22.05 17.46
N VAL A 59 2.81 -23.10 16.88
CA VAL A 59 1.36 -23.15 16.63
C VAL A 59 0.57 -23.00 17.93
N LYS A 60 0.95 -23.76 18.97
CA LYS A 60 0.32 -23.69 20.29
C LYS A 60 0.40 -22.28 20.87
N LYS A 61 1.61 -21.71 20.94
CA LYS A 61 1.86 -20.37 21.48
C LYS A 61 1.07 -19.28 20.74
N LEU A 62 0.98 -19.37 19.41
CA LEU A 62 0.18 -18.43 18.61
C LEU A 62 -1.31 -18.56 18.90
N LYS A 63 -1.84 -19.79 18.98
CA LYS A 63 -3.26 -19.99 19.28
C LYS A 63 -3.66 -19.51 20.67
N GLU A 64 -2.75 -19.60 21.65
CA GLU A 64 -2.97 -19.11 23.02
C GLU A 64 -2.92 -17.58 23.14
N SER A 65 -2.17 -16.91 22.26
CA SER A 65 -1.97 -15.45 22.31
C SER A 65 -2.86 -14.65 21.38
N LEU A 66 -3.55 -15.31 20.43
CA LEU A 66 -4.38 -14.65 19.43
C LEU A 66 -5.86 -14.76 19.77
N LYS A 67 -6.63 -13.77 19.31
CA LYS A 67 -8.09 -13.82 19.37
C LYS A 67 -8.63 -15.05 18.59
N PRO A 68 -9.73 -15.68 19.03
CA PRO A 68 -10.21 -16.95 18.47
C PRO A 68 -10.37 -16.96 16.93
N GLU A 69 -10.85 -15.86 16.36
CA GLU A 69 -11.05 -15.67 14.91
C GLU A 69 -9.74 -15.65 14.12
N ILE A 70 -8.65 -15.17 14.72
CA ILE A 70 -7.32 -15.18 14.12
C ILE A 70 -6.65 -16.54 14.38
N ALA A 71 -6.80 -17.10 15.57
CA ALA A 71 -6.23 -18.40 15.96
C ALA A 71 -6.67 -19.54 15.03
N LYS A 72 -7.89 -19.48 14.48
CA LYS A 72 -8.40 -20.42 13.45
C LYS A 72 -7.56 -20.43 12.16
N ARG A 73 -6.85 -19.34 11.85
CA ARG A 73 -6.01 -19.20 10.64
C ARG A 73 -4.63 -19.83 10.82
N VAL A 74 -4.22 -20.12 12.07
CA VAL A 74 -2.93 -20.73 12.38
C VAL A 74 -2.97 -22.22 12.06
N LYS A 75 -2.22 -22.62 11.03
CA LYS A 75 -2.09 -23.99 10.55
C LYS A 75 -0.75 -24.60 10.96
N LYS A 76 -0.62 -25.91 10.79
CA LYS A 76 0.64 -26.65 10.97
C LYS A 76 1.63 -26.43 9.82
N GLU A 77 1.16 -25.90 8.70
CA GLU A 77 1.93 -25.62 7.51
C GLU A 77 1.66 -24.19 7.04
N PHE A 78 2.73 -23.47 6.79
CA PHE A 78 2.73 -22.20 6.10
C PHE A 78 2.76 -22.48 4.60
N GLU A 79 1.83 -21.89 3.84
CA GLU A 79 1.72 -22.12 2.40
C GLU A 79 1.76 -20.79 1.63
N VAL A 80 2.66 -20.67 0.67
CA VAL A 80 2.71 -19.50 -0.23
C VAL A 80 2.83 -19.96 -1.68
N GLU A 81 2.15 -19.25 -2.57
CA GLU A 81 2.32 -19.43 -4.00
C GLU A 81 3.48 -18.53 -4.47
N LEU A 82 4.57 -19.15 -4.91
CA LEU A 82 5.77 -18.44 -5.32
C LEU A 82 5.80 -18.31 -6.84
N ALA A 83 5.53 -17.10 -7.33
CA ALA A 83 5.65 -16.73 -8.73
C ALA A 83 7.11 -16.40 -9.11
N PRO A 84 7.44 -16.38 -10.41
CA PRO A 84 8.73 -15.86 -10.88
C PRO A 84 8.95 -14.42 -10.41
N THR A 85 10.16 -14.11 -9.94
CA THR A 85 10.50 -12.81 -9.35
C THR A 85 11.31 -11.91 -10.29
N PHE A 86 11.73 -12.45 -11.44
CA PHE A 86 12.27 -11.66 -12.54
C PHE A 86 11.88 -12.26 -13.89
N LYS A 87 11.90 -11.42 -14.91
CA LYS A 87 11.77 -11.78 -16.32
C LYS A 87 12.99 -11.22 -17.06
N SER A 88 13.61 -12.01 -17.92
CA SER A 88 14.76 -11.59 -18.73
C SER A 88 14.85 -12.40 -20.02
N GLY A 89 15.04 -11.73 -21.16
CA GLY A 89 15.32 -12.40 -22.45
C GLY A 89 14.29 -13.44 -22.90
N GLY A 90 13.00 -13.21 -22.63
CA GLY A 90 11.92 -14.17 -22.93
C GLY A 90 11.76 -15.31 -21.91
N GLY A 91 12.65 -15.41 -20.93
CA GLY A 91 12.56 -16.35 -19.81
C GLY A 91 12.06 -15.70 -18.51
N GLN A 92 11.68 -16.55 -17.55
CA GLN A 92 11.29 -16.16 -16.20
C GLN A 92 12.01 -17.02 -15.17
N GLY A 93 12.28 -16.46 -14.00
CA GLY A 93 13.01 -17.17 -12.97
C GLY A 93 12.84 -16.60 -11.58
N ILE A 94 13.60 -17.17 -10.64
CA ILE A 94 13.69 -16.69 -9.27
C ILE A 94 15.12 -16.31 -8.92
N ARG A 95 15.30 -15.16 -8.25
CA ARG A 95 16.61 -14.70 -7.81
C ARG A 95 17.06 -15.44 -6.55
N VAL A 96 18.38 -15.47 -6.32
CA VAL A 96 18.97 -16.07 -5.12
C VAL A 96 18.45 -15.39 -3.85
N GLN A 97 18.33 -14.06 -3.83
CA GLN A 97 17.79 -13.34 -2.67
C GLN A 97 16.41 -13.83 -2.24
N ASP A 98 15.55 -14.20 -3.21
CA ASP A 98 14.15 -14.54 -2.98
C ASP A 98 14.04 -15.97 -2.43
N LEU A 99 14.86 -16.89 -2.95
CA LEU A 99 15.04 -18.23 -2.36
C LEU A 99 15.61 -18.16 -0.94
N MET A 100 16.54 -17.23 -0.71
CA MET A 100 17.15 -17.06 0.60
C MET A 100 16.16 -16.53 1.64
N VAL A 101 15.18 -15.69 1.28
CA VAL A 101 14.09 -15.32 2.19
C VAL A 101 13.34 -16.57 2.69
N LEU A 102 12.97 -17.49 1.79
CA LEU A 102 12.31 -18.75 2.18
C LEU A 102 13.23 -19.61 3.06
N ARG A 103 14.52 -19.69 2.72
CA ARG A 103 15.50 -20.43 3.53
C ARG A 103 15.64 -19.87 4.94
N ILE A 104 15.60 -18.55 5.09
CA ILE A 104 15.61 -17.88 6.40
C ILE A 104 14.34 -18.24 7.17
N LEU A 105 13.17 -18.20 6.55
CA LEU A 105 11.91 -18.58 7.21
C LEU A 105 11.92 -20.05 7.66
N GLN A 106 12.40 -20.94 6.80
CA GLN A 106 12.56 -22.37 7.10
C GLN A 106 13.51 -22.64 8.26
N SER A 107 14.59 -21.87 8.37
CA SER A 107 15.61 -22.10 9.42
C SER A 107 15.23 -21.51 10.77
N VAL A 108 14.61 -20.32 10.78
CA VAL A 108 14.21 -19.66 12.03
C VAL A 108 12.88 -20.19 12.56
N GLN A 109 12.05 -20.79 11.70
CA GLN A 109 10.77 -21.42 12.03
C GLN A 109 9.87 -20.55 12.93
N TRP A 110 9.84 -19.24 12.67
CA TRP A 110 9.13 -18.23 13.47
C TRP A 110 9.49 -18.17 14.97
N ARG A 111 10.50 -18.93 15.44
CA ARG A 111 11.05 -18.81 16.80
C ARG A 111 11.84 -17.51 16.96
N ARG A 112 12.43 -17.02 15.87
CA ARG A 112 12.94 -15.65 15.73
C ARG A 112 12.04 -14.88 14.74
N PRO A 113 11.58 -13.67 15.08
CA PRO A 113 10.70 -12.92 14.20
C PRO A 113 11.48 -12.37 13.00
N VAL A 114 10.89 -12.49 11.82
CA VAL A 114 11.42 -11.95 10.56
C VAL A 114 10.54 -10.77 10.15
N TYR A 115 11.18 -9.68 9.75
CA TYR A 115 10.50 -8.47 9.30
C TYR A 115 11.01 -8.02 7.94
N PHE A 116 10.10 -7.50 7.11
CA PHE A 116 10.45 -6.61 6.01
C PHE A 116 10.35 -5.17 6.49
N ALA A 117 11.30 -4.31 6.11
CA ALA A 117 11.12 -2.88 6.29
C ALA A 117 9.91 -2.41 5.45
N MET A 118 9.16 -1.43 5.95
CA MET A 118 7.98 -0.92 5.24
C MET A 118 8.31 -0.42 3.82
N THR A 119 9.53 0.12 3.64
CA THR A 119 10.04 0.66 2.37
C THR A 119 10.42 -0.42 1.34
N VAL A 120 10.40 -1.70 1.70
CA VAL A 120 10.58 -2.78 0.71
C VAL A 120 9.34 -2.82 -0.19
N SER A 121 9.54 -2.75 -1.51
CA SER A 121 8.45 -2.85 -2.49
C SER A 121 7.79 -4.22 -2.48
N SER A 122 6.51 -4.31 -2.84
CA SER A 122 5.78 -5.59 -2.83
C SER A 122 6.38 -6.65 -3.77
N GLN A 123 6.97 -6.24 -4.90
CA GLN A 123 7.66 -7.16 -5.80
C GLN A 123 8.85 -7.88 -5.13
N ASN A 124 9.46 -7.25 -4.12
CA ASN A 124 10.58 -7.80 -3.34
C ASN A 124 10.13 -8.56 -2.08
N LYS A 125 8.82 -8.73 -1.86
CA LYS A 125 8.24 -9.50 -0.74
C LYS A 125 7.84 -10.93 -1.13
N ILE A 126 8.16 -11.36 -2.36
CA ILE A 126 8.02 -12.74 -2.86
C ILE A 126 6.61 -13.34 -2.68
N GLY A 127 5.56 -12.52 -2.75
CA GLY A 127 4.16 -12.94 -2.58
C GLY A 127 3.71 -13.11 -1.12
N LEU A 128 4.50 -12.64 -0.16
CA LEU A 128 4.19 -12.74 1.27
C LEU A 128 3.20 -11.69 1.76
N ASP A 129 2.70 -10.77 0.93
CA ASP A 129 1.88 -9.62 1.36
C ASP A 129 0.72 -10.01 2.29
N SER A 130 0.03 -11.13 2.00
CA SER A 130 -1.07 -11.64 2.84
C SER A 130 -0.65 -12.25 4.18
N TYR A 131 0.65 -12.34 4.47
CA TYR A 131 1.25 -12.87 5.68
C TYR A 131 1.99 -11.81 6.50
N LEU A 132 1.86 -10.54 6.11
CA LEU A 132 2.56 -9.43 6.74
C LEU A 132 1.66 -8.69 7.71
N ARG A 133 2.10 -8.64 8.98
CA ARG A 133 1.47 -7.80 10.01
C ARG A 133 2.29 -6.53 10.20
N LEU A 134 1.62 -5.38 10.16
CA LEU A 134 2.25 -4.10 10.42
C LEU A 134 2.46 -3.88 11.92
N ASP A 135 3.72 -3.86 12.37
CA ASP A 135 4.10 -3.63 13.78
C ASP A 135 4.72 -2.22 13.97
N GLY A 136 4.34 -1.24 13.14
CA GLY A 136 4.93 0.11 13.11
C GLY A 136 5.63 0.36 11.77
N LEU A 137 6.94 0.59 11.74
CA LEU A 137 7.70 0.80 10.50
C LEU A 137 8.21 -0.47 9.82
N ALA A 138 7.74 -1.63 10.25
CA ALA A 138 8.16 -2.92 9.73
C ALA A 138 7.00 -3.91 9.69
N PHE A 139 7.02 -4.75 8.67
CA PHE A 139 6.07 -5.82 8.42
C PHE A 139 6.61 -7.14 8.97
N LYS A 140 6.02 -7.66 10.03
CA LYS A 140 6.34 -8.97 10.59
C LYS A 140 5.77 -10.08 9.72
N VAL A 141 6.60 -11.07 9.37
CA VAL A 141 6.15 -12.28 8.65
C VAL A 141 5.48 -13.23 9.63
N MET A 142 4.19 -13.49 9.43
CA MET A 142 3.36 -14.37 10.24
C MET A 142 3.16 -15.73 9.56
N PRO A 143 3.02 -16.85 10.29
CA PRO A 143 2.74 -18.16 9.71
C PRO A 143 1.26 -18.35 9.32
N TYR A 144 0.47 -17.28 9.24
CA TYR A 144 -0.95 -17.29 8.94
C TYR A 144 -1.35 -16.00 8.22
N LYS A 145 -2.47 -16.02 7.50
CA LYS A 145 -2.93 -14.86 6.74
C LYS A 145 -3.40 -13.73 7.65
N VAL A 146 -2.88 -12.53 7.37
CA VAL A 146 -3.18 -11.27 8.05
C VAL A 146 -4.05 -10.42 7.13
N TYR A 147 -5.16 -9.92 7.66
CA TYR A 147 -6.12 -9.08 6.90
C TYR A 147 -6.32 -7.71 7.53
N GLU A 148 -5.98 -7.56 8.81
CA GLU A 148 -6.14 -6.33 9.58
C GLU A 148 -4.87 -6.10 10.39
N VAL A 149 -4.64 -4.86 10.81
CA VAL A 149 -3.61 -4.53 11.79
C VAL A 149 -3.94 -5.15 13.15
N ASP A 150 -2.91 -5.30 13.99
CA ASP A 150 -3.08 -5.61 15.41
C ASP A 150 -3.07 -4.30 16.19
N PRO A 151 -4.25 -3.77 16.59
CA PRO A 151 -4.36 -2.41 17.11
C PRO A 151 -3.59 -2.25 18.43
N GLU A 152 -3.56 -3.28 19.29
CA GLU A 152 -2.88 -3.23 20.58
C GLU A 152 -1.36 -3.12 20.40
N ILE A 153 -0.79 -3.94 19.50
CA ILE A 153 0.64 -3.90 19.21
C ILE A 153 1.03 -2.61 18.49
N LEU A 154 0.24 -2.20 17.49
CA LEU A 154 0.53 -1.02 16.70
C LEU A 154 0.42 0.25 17.55
N GLU A 155 -0.63 0.39 18.35
CA GLU A 155 -0.82 1.50 19.28
C GLU A 155 0.29 1.57 20.32
N LYS A 156 0.63 0.44 20.96
CA LYS A 156 1.74 0.38 21.92
C LYS A 156 3.06 0.80 21.30
N ASN A 157 3.35 0.34 20.08
CA ASN A 157 4.59 0.70 19.41
C ASN A 157 4.64 2.20 19.07
N LEU A 158 3.54 2.74 18.53
CA LEU A 158 3.46 4.15 18.13
C LEU A 158 3.43 5.10 19.32
N LEU A 159 2.71 4.77 20.40
CA LEU A 159 2.46 5.72 21.49
C LEU A 159 3.43 5.55 22.68
N GLU A 160 3.99 4.36 22.88
CA GLU A 160 4.84 4.08 24.06
C GLU A 160 6.30 3.76 23.70
N LYS A 161 6.57 3.14 22.53
CA LYS A 161 7.91 2.63 22.20
C LYS A 161 8.71 3.53 21.28
N PHE A 162 8.05 4.14 20.30
CA PHE A 162 8.73 5.00 19.33
C PHE A 162 9.12 6.34 19.97
N LEU A 163 10.26 6.86 19.53
CA LEU A 163 10.79 8.14 19.98
C LEU A 163 10.80 9.10 18.80
N TYR A 164 10.05 10.19 18.91
CA TYR A 164 9.84 11.15 17.83
C TYR A 164 10.58 12.47 18.07
N LYS A 165 11.81 12.38 18.55
CA LYS A 165 12.60 13.55 18.93
C LYS A 165 12.80 14.49 17.73
N GLY A 166 12.47 15.75 17.92
CA GLY A 166 12.64 16.81 16.92
C GLY A 166 11.51 16.95 15.89
N LEU A 167 10.60 15.97 15.75
CA LEU A 167 9.60 16.01 14.67
C LEU A 167 8.54 17.12 14.80
N ASN A 168 8.38 17.69 16.01
CA ASN A 168 7.58 18.87 16.30
C ASN A 168 8.44 20.05 16.78
N ASP A 169 9.75 20.02 16.49
CA ASP A 169 10.64 21.14 16.79
C ASP A 169 10.86 21.97 15.52
N HIS A 170 10.16 23.11 15.42
CA HIS A 170 10.23 24.00 14.26
C HIS A 170 11.63 24.57 13.98
N SER A 171 12.59 24.44 14.89
CA SER A 171 13.99 24.81 14.66
C SER A 171 14.77 23.75 13.86
N VAL A 172 14.26 22.52 13.75
CA VAL A 172 14.90 21.43 13.03
C VAL A 172 14.55 21.52 11.55
N TYR A 173 15.56 21.64 10.69
CA TYR A 173 15.35 21.61 9.24
C TYR A 173 15.27 20.17 8.71
N TYR A 174 14.24 19.89 7.92
CA TYR A 174 14.09 18.64 7.16
C TYR A 174 14.12 18.93 5.66
N ASN A 175 15.07 18.30 4.96
CA ASN A 175 15.04 18.30 3.49
C ASN A 175 13.92 17.38 2.97
N VAL A 176 13.60 17.52 1.68
CA VAL A 176 12.51 16.79 1.01
C VAL A 176 12.67 15.26 1.16
N ASN A 177 13.89 14.72 1.09
CA ASN A 177 14.12 13.28 1.25
C ASN A 177 13.77 12.79 2.66
N ILE A 178 14.10 13.58 3.69
CA ILE A 178 13.72 13.26 5.07
C ILE A 178 12.22 13.39 5.23
N GLN A 179 11.59 14.47 4.73
CA GLN A 179 10.14 14.63 4.76
C GLN A 179 9.42 13.47 4.07
N ASN A 180 9.94 12.96 2.95
CA ASN A 180 9.45 11.76 2.27
C ASN A 180 9.50 10.52 3.17
N LEU A 181 10.63 10.30 3.85
CA LEU A 181 10.77 9.15 4.74
C LEU A 181 9.89 9.26 5.99
N LEU A 182 9.67 10.48 6.51
CA LEU A 182 8.84 10.72 7.69
C LEU A 182 7.37 10.37 7.46
N GLN A 183 6.91 10.35 6.20
CA GLN A 183 5.55 9.91 5.87
C GLN A 183 5.27 8.46 6.30
N ASN A 184 6.29 7.59 6.39
CA ASN A 184 6.08 6.21 6.83
C ASN A 184 5.54 6.11 8.27
N TYR A 185 5.92 7.05 9.13
CA TYR A 185 5.35 7.12 10.48
C TYR A 185 3.88 7.51 10.43
N ARG A 186 3.55 8.54 9.63
CA ARG A 186 2.18 8.99 9.39
C ARG A 186 1.30 7.86 8.86
N SER A 187 1.79 7.08 7.89
CA SER A 187 1.08 5.90 7.36
C SER A 187 0.73 4.90 8.46
N SER A 188 1.63 4.66 9.42
CA SER A 188 1.34 3.74 10.54
C SER A 188 0.21 4.23 11.45
N PHE A 189 0.17 5.53 11.75
CA PHE A 189 -0.93 6.15 12.49
C PHE A 189 -2.24 6.09 11.69
N MET A 190 -2.18 6.33 10.38
CA MET A 190 -3.35 6.26 9.50
C MET A 190 -3.95 4.85 9.43
N GLU A 191 -3.13 3.80 9.37
CA GLU A 191 -3.61 2.41 9.41
C GLU A 191 -4.33 2.10 10.73
N LEU A 192 -3.79 2.57 11.87
CA LEU A 192 -4.43 2.40 13.18
C LEU A 192 -5.74 3.19 13.28
N ALA A 193 -5.77 4.44 12.83
CA ALA A 193 -6.97 5.26 12.83
C ALA A 193 -8.06 4.65 11.92
N ARG A 194 -7.69 4.16 10.74
CA ARG A 194 -8.61 3.49 9.81
C ARG A 194 -9.23 2.25 10.44
N TYR A 195 -8.43 1.43 11.12
CA TYR A 195 -8.94 0.28 11.87
C TYR A 195 -10.05 0.68 12.83
N TYR A 196 -9.83 1.71 13.66
CA TYR A 196 -10.85 2.16 14.62
C TYR A 196 -12.08 2.76 13.93
N ILE A 197 -11.92 3.51 12.83
CA ILE A 197 -13.04 3.99 12.00
C ILE A 197 -13.88 2.83 11.47
N GLU A 198 -13.25 1.77 10.96
CA GLU A 198 -13.93 0.58 10.43
C GLU A 198 -14.66 -0.22 11.51
N LYS A 199 -14.16 -0.21 12.74
CA LYS A 199 -14.86 -0.78 13.91
C LYS A 199 -15.91 0.18 14.51
N GLY A 200 -16.12 1.36 13.91
CA GLY A 200 -17.10 2.35 14.35
C GLY A 200 -16.66 3.20 15.55
N ASN A 201 -15.42 3.07 16.02
CA ASN A 201 -14.88 3.82 17.15
C ASN A 201 -14.19 5.10 16.65
N LYS A 202 -14.99 6.12 16.35
CA LYS A 202 -14.49 7.39 15.81
C LYS A 202 -13.71 8.19 16.85
N GLU A 203 -14.09 8.07 18.12
CA GLU A 203 -13.45 8.76 19.24
C GLU A 203 -12.00 8.33 19.38
N LYS A 204 -11.73 7.01 19.35
CA LYS A 204 -10.38 6.49 19.40
C LYS A 204 -9.59 6.84 18.15
N ALA A 205 -10.21 6.78 16.97
CA ALA A 205 -9.55 7.23 15.73
C ALA A 205 -9.13 8.70 15.82
N ALA A 206 -10.00 9.58 16.34
CA ALA A 206 -9.71 11.00 16.53
C ALA A 206 -8.56 11.22 17.53
N GLU A 207 -8.51 10.46 18.62
CA GLU A 207 -7.40 10.49 19.59
C GLU A 207 -6.06 10.13 18.91
N ILE A 208 -6.01 9.04 18.15
CA ILE A 208 -4.81 8.60 17.42
C ILE A 208 -4.36 9.66 16.41
N LEU A 209 -5.29 10.27 15.68
CA LEU A 209 -4.98 11.30 14.68
C LEU A 209 -4.51 12.61 15.29
N LYS A 210 -5.11 13.06 16.40
CA LYS A 210 -4.61 14.21 17.17
C LYS A 210 -3.20 13.94 17.68
N LYS A 211 -2.94 12.72 18.18
CA LYS A 211 -1.62 12.35 18.65
C LYS A 211 -0.58 12.33 17.53
N MET A 212 -0.98 11.87 16.34
CA MET A 212 -0.16 11.95 15.14
C MET A 212 0.22 13.39 14.79
N ASP A 213 -0.72 14.34 14.85
CA ASP A 213 -0.44 15.77 14.58
C ASP A 213 0.42 16.42 15.66
N GLU A 214 0.25 16.06 16.93
CA GLU A 214 1.13 16.52 18.00
C GLU A 214 2.59 16.07 17.79
N ILE A 215 2.77 14.90 17.18
CA ILE A 215 4.08 14.28 16.97
C ILE A 215 4.70 14.72 15.64
N ILE A 216 3.90 14.76 14.57
CA ILE A 216 4.32 15.01 13.19
C ILE A 216 3.36 16.06 12.58
N PRO A 217 3.41 17.32 13.07
CA PRO A 217 2.51 18.36 12.59
C PRO A 217 2.76 18.61 11.10
N ASP A 218 1.68 18.67 10.33
CA ASP A 218 1.74 18.91 8.88
C ASP A 218 2.17 20.34 8.51
N THR A 219 2.17 21.26 9.48
CA THR A 219 2.76 22.60 9.37
C THR A 219 4.29 22.58 9.39
N HIS A 220 4.91 21.52 9.92
CA HIS A 220 6.37 21.37 9.99
C HIS A 220 6.89 20.24 9.10
N VAL A 221 6.14 19.14 9.00
CA VAL A 221 6.39 18.01 8.11
C VAL A 221 5.21 17.87 7.15
N PRO A 222 5.18 18.66 6.05
CA PRO A 222 4.10 18.63 5.06
C PRO A 222 3.92 17.25 4.41
N TYR A 223 2.79 17.07 3.74
CA TYR A 223 2.54 15.88 2.92
C TYR A 223 3.36 15.93 1.63
N THR A 224 3.76 14.77 1.12
CA THR A 224 4.68 14.72 -0.03
C THR A 224 3.97 14.90 -1.35
N ASP A 225 2.69 14.52 -1.41
CA ASP A 225 1.84 14.75 -2.57
C ASP A 225 0.38 15.01 -2.14
N LYS A 226 -0.42 15.49 -3.10
CA LYS A 226 -1.83 15.85 -2.89
C LYS A 226 -2.71 14.63 -2.55
N ARG A 227 -2.36 13.44 -3.04
CA ARG A 227 -3.14 12.21 -2.75
C ARG A 227 -3.03 11.89 -1.27
N GLN A 228 -1.82 11.91 -0.74
CA GLN A 228 -1.58 11.68 0.68
C GLN A 228 -2.31 12.72 1.54
N ALA A 229 -2.20 14.01 1.18
CA ALA A 229 -2.89 15.09 1.90
C ALA A 229 -4.41 14.86 1.95
N LEU A 230 -5.02 14.45 0.83
CA LEU A 230 -6.45 14.13 0.77
C LEU A 230 -6.82 12.89 1.58
N ILE A 231 -6.05 11.80 1.49
CA ILE A 231 -6.32 10.58 2.26
C ILE A 231 -6.28 10.88 3.76
N VAL A 232 -5.27 11.62 4.22
CA VAL A 232 -5.18 12.03 5.63
C VAL A 232 -6.39 12.90 6.00
N SER A 233 -6.72 13.89 5.17
CA SER A 233 -7.86 14.79 5.43
C SER A 233 -9.19 14.04 5.50
N ASP A 234 -9.43 13.06 4.62
CA ASP A 234 -10.62 12.21 4.66
C ASP A 234 -10.68 11.36 5.92
N ILE A 235 -9.55 10.79 6.36
CA ILE A 235 -9.47 10.03 7.61
C ILE A 235 -9.81 10.91 8.81
N PHE A 236 -9.31 12.16 8.86
CA PHE A 236 -9.70 13.14 9.89
C PHE A 236 -11.20 13.43 9.87
N ARG A 237 -11.76 13.73 8.69
CA ARG A 237 -13.20 13.96 8.51
C ARG A 237 -14.04 12.77 8.99
N ARG A 238 -13.67 11.55 8.60
CA ARG A 238 -14.35 10.30 9.00
C ARG A 238 -14.27 10.03 10.51
N ALA A 239 -13.21 10.51 11.16
CA ALA A 239 -13.05 10.49 12.62
C ALA A 239 -13.79 11.65 13.33
N GLY A 240 -14.48 12.54 12.59
CA GLY A 240 -15.21 13.69 13.16
C GLY A 240 -14.37 14.96 13.35
N LEU A 241 -13.20 15.06 12.73
CA LEU A 241 -12.27 16.20 12.82
C LEU A 241 -12.31 17.07 11.54
N ASP A 242 -13.52 17.42 11.08
CA ASP A 242 -13.80 18.01 9.77
C ASP A 242 -13.35 19.46 9.51
N PRO A 243 -13.34 20.41 10.48
CA PRO A 243 -13.14 21.84 10.20
C PRO A 243 -11.84 22.22 9.47
N ALA A 244 -10.89 21.31 9.38
CA ALA A 244 -9.59 21.51 8.75
C ALA A 244 -9.42 20.76 7.42
N PHE A 245 -10.45 20.12 6.84
CA PHE A 245 -10.29 19.31 5.62
C PHE A 245 -9.62 20.08 4.49
N GLU A 246 -10.16 21.25 4.11
CA GLU A 246 -9.62 22.05 3.02
C GLU A 246 -8.20 22.53 3.30
N ALA A 247 -7.99 23.12 4.47
CA ALA A 247 -6.68 23.61 4.88
C ALA A 247 -5.63 22.48 4.91
N ARG A 248 -5.98 21.29 5.43
CA ARG A 248 -5.09 20.14 5.50
C ARG A 248 -4.80 19.55 4.13
N SER A 249 -5.80 19.45 3.26
CA SER A 249 -5.63 18.90 1.92
C SER A 249 -4.62 19.70 1.09
N GLN A 250 -4.37 20.96 1.46
CA GLN A 250 -3.45 21.88 0.80
C GLN A 250 -2.02 21.89 1.40
N ARG A 251 -1.76 21.21 2.53
CA ARG A 251 -0.45 21.20 3.22
C ARG A 251 0.57 20.25 2.58
N ILE A 252 0.89 20.50 1.32
CA ILE A 252 1.87 19.72 0.55
C ILE A 252 3.25 20.41 0.52
N ILE A 253 4.31 19.64 0.25
CA ILE A 253 5.66 20.19 0.03
C ILE A 253 5.61 21.21 -1.13
N PRO A 254 6.15 22.44 -0.96
CA PRO A 254 6.15 23.45 -2.02
C PRO A 254 6.86 22.98 -3.29
N GLY A 255 6.30 23.31 -4.45
CA GLY A 255 6.88 22.98 -5.76
C GLY A 255 6.60 21.55 -6.27
N HIS A 256 5.80 20.75 -5.56
CA HIS A 256 5.33 19.47 -6.08
C HIS A 256 4.37 19.68 -7.26
N LEU A 257 4.75 19.19 -8.43
CA LEU A 257 3.90 19.17 -9.61
C LEU A 257 3.31 17.77 -9.76
N PRO A 258 1.96 17.62 -9.75
CA PRO A 258 1.34 16.31 -9.83
C PRO A 258 1.59 15.67 -11.19
N SER A 259 1.96 14.39 -11.19
CA SER A 259 2.05 13.62 -12.44
C SER A 259 0.67 13.34 -13.04
N VAL A 260 0.61 12.98 -14.32
CA VAL A 260 -0.65 12.54 -14.98
C VAL A 260 -1.34 11.43 -14.19
N GLN A 261 -0.58 10.44 -13.72
CA GLN A 261 -1.13 9.35 -12.90
C GLN A 261 -1.68 9.84 -11.56
N GLU A 262 -1.06 10.85 -10.97
CA GLU A 262 -1.54 11.49 -9.74
C GLU A 262 -2.84 12.24 -9.99
N GLN A 263 -2.91 13.04 -11.05
CA GLN A 263 -4.12 13.74 -11.45
C GLN A 263 -5.28 12.77 -11.72
N SER A 264 -5.03 11.66 -12.45
CA SER A 264 -6.05 10.62 -12.69
C SER A 264 -6.55 10.00 -11.39
N TRP A 265 -5.65 9.72 -10.44
CA TRP A 265 -6.01 9.20 -9.13
C TRP A 265 -6.85 10.22 -8.34
N LEU A 266 -6.45 11.50 -8.35
CA LEU A 266 -7.14 12.57 -7.63
C LEU A 266 -8.57 12.72 -8.16
N ALA A 267 -8.74 12.76 -9.48
CA ALA A 267 -10.05 12.86 -10.12
C ALA A 267 -10.96 11.69 -9.66
N GLY A 268 -10.47 10.45 -9.76
CA GLY A 268 -11.21 9.28 -9.30
C GLY A 268 -11.55 9.33 -7.80
N TYR A 269 -10.64 9.82 -6.97
CA TYR A 269 -10.85 9.94 -5.53
C TYR A 269 -11.94 10.97 -5.17
N TYR A 270 -11.93 12.15 -5.81
CA TYR A 270 -12.98 13.17 -5.62
C TYR A 270 -14.36 12.61 -6.00
N ALA A 271 -14.47 11.91 -7.13
CA ALA A 271 -15.73 11.30 -7.56
C ALA A 271 -16.20 10.16 -6.65
N GLN A 272 -15.32 9.20 -6.35
CA GLN A 272 -15.74 7.94 -5.73
C GLN A 272 -15.85 8.04 -4.21
N VAL A 273 -14.94 8.80 -3.57
CA VAL A 273 -14.80 8.84 -2.12
C VAL A 273 -15.41 10.10 -1.54
N LEU A 274 -15.06 11.26 -2.10
CA LEU A 274 -15.54 12.56 -1.59
C LEU A 274 -16.91 12.95 -2.17
N ARG A 275 -17.34 12.29 -3.25
CA ARG A 275 -18.58 12.61 -4.01
C ARG A 275 -18.61 14.06 -4.52
N ASP A 276 -17.42 14.61 -4.77
CA ASP A 276 -17.22 15.93 -5.37
C ASP A 276 -17.05 15.76 -6.88
N TRP A 277 -18.20 15.80 -7.58
CA TRP A 277 -18.27 15.58 -9.02
C TRP A 277 -17.67 16.75 -9.80
N GLU A 278 -17.74 17.96 -9.25
CA GLU A 278 -17.28 19.19 -9.89
C GLU A 278 -15.75 19.22 -9.94
N LYS A 279 -15.09 18.96 -8.81
CA LYS A 279 -13.63 18.86 -8.76
C LYS A 279 -13.11 17.68 -9.57
N SER A 280 -13.85 16.56 -9.58
CA SER A 280 -13.50 15.43 -10.44
C SER A 280 -13.64 15.75 -11.93
N GLU A 281 -14.69 16.46 -12.34
CA GLU A 281 -14.87 16.90 -13.74
C GLU A 281 -13.72 17.82 -14.16
N GLU A 282 -13.37 18.80 -13.34
CA GLU A 282 -12.26 19.74 -13.59
C GLU A 282 -10.95 18.99 -13.88
N LEU A 283 -10.57 18.05 -13.00
CA LEU A 283 -9.32 17.29 -13.13
C LEU A 283 -9.30 16.37 -14.36
N TYR A 284 -10.41 15.67 -14.66
CA TYR A 284 -10.46 14.85 -15.87
C TYR A 284 -10.44 15.70 -17.15
N ARG A 285 -11.06 16.89 -17.15
CA ARG A 285 -10.97 17.81 -18.29
C ARG A 285 -9.56 18.33 -18.49
N GLU A 286 -8.84 18.64 -17.42
CA GLU A 286 -7.41 19.02 -17.49
C GLU A 286 -6.58 17.90 -18.14
N LEU A 287 -6.79 16.64 -17.71
CA LEU A 287 -6.15 15.46 -18.29
C LEU A 287 -6.45 15.28 -19.79
N ILE A 288 -7.71 15.47 -20.19
CA ILE A 288 -8.14 15.40 -21.59
C ILE A 288 -7.52 16.53 -22.42
N ASN A 289 -7.44 17.75 -21.88
CA ASN A 289 -6.82 18.88 -22.56
C ASN A 289 -5.33 18.63 -22.83
N HIS A 290 -4.62 18.01 -21.88
CA HIS A 290 -3.22 17.63 -22.06
C HIS A 290 -3.01 16.44 -23.01
N ASN A 291 -3.91 15.44 -22.97
CA ASN A 291 -3.88 14.31 -23.89
C ASN A 291 -5.30 13.99 -24.41
N PRO A 292 -5.70 14.60 -25.54
CA PRO A 292 -7.04 14.44 -26.11
C PRO A 292 -7.39 13.01 -26.57
N ASN A 293 -6.41 12.12 -26.66
CA ASN A 293 -6.61 10.71 -27.04
C ASN A 293 -6.51 9.75 -25.84
N SER A 294 -6.53 10.28 -24.62
CA SER A 294 -6.48 9.46 -23.39
C SER A 294 -7.81 8.76 -23.13
N ALA A 295 -7.95 7.52 -23.62
CA ALA A 295 -9.12 6.69 -23.36
C ALA A 295 -9.44 6.55 -21.86
N GLU A 296 -8.41 6.49 -21.00
CA GLU A 296 -8.56 6.43 -19.54
C GLU A 296 -9.24 7.69 -18.98
N ALA A 297 -8.81 8.88 -19.41
CA ALA A 297 -9.37 10.14 -18.92
C ALA A 297 -10.81 10.36 -19.40
N PHE A 298 -11.11 10.00 -20.67
CA PHE A 298 -12.47 10.01 -21.21
C PHE A 298 -13.38 9.02 -20.47
N ALA A 299 -12.93 7.79 -20.27
CA ALA A 299 -13.68 6.80 -19.52
C ALA A 299 -13.93 7.26 -18.08
N GLY A 300 -12.92 7.85 -17.42
CA GLY A 300 -13.06 8.44 -16.09
C GLY A 300 -14.13 9.51 -16.03
N LEU A 301 -14.07 10.52 -16.91
CA LEU A 301 -15.06 11.60 -16.98
C LEU A 301 -16.46 11.11 -17.33
N PHE A 302 -16.56 10.13 -18.25
CA PHE A 302 -17.82 9.50 -18.59
C PHE A 302 -18.47 8.85 -17.36
N GLN A 303 -17.70 8.12 -16.56
CA GLN A 303 -18.21 7.52 -15.32
C GLN A 303 -18.64 8.57 -14.29
N VAL A 304 -17.96 9.72 -14.22
CA VAL A 304 -18.38 10.86 -13.38
C VAL A 304 -19.76 11.37 -13.80
N TYR A 305 -19.98 11.60 -15.10
CA TYR A 305 -21.29 12.05 -15.59
C TYR A 305 -22.38 11.01 -15.39
N LYS A 306 -22.10 9.74 -15.66
CA LYS A 306 -23.06 8.64 -15.45
C LYS A 306 -23.44 8.51 -13.98
N SER A 307 -22.47 8.60 -13.07
CA SER A 307 -22.68 8.49 -11.61
C SER A 307 -23.41 9.70 -11.03
N SER A 308 -23.15 10.90 -11.56
CA SER A 308 -23.82 12.15 -11.18
C SER A 308 -25.14 12.39 -11.95
N LYS A 309 -25.57 11.43 -12.79
CA LYS A 309 -26.77 11.50 -13.65
C LYS A 309 -26.79 12.68 -14.64
N GLN A 310 -25.63 13.21 -14.99
CA GLN A 310 -25.46 14.25 -16.00
C GLN A 310 -25.43 13.65 -17.42
N TYR A 311 -26.50 12.95 -17.81
CA TYR A 311 -26.53 12.13 -19.04
C TYR A 311 -26.30 12.94 -20.32
N ASN A 312 -26.77 14.19 -20.39
CA ASN A 312 -26.52 15.05 -21.54
C ASN A 312 -25.03 15.35 -21.72
N LYS A 313 -24.31 15.64 -20.62
CA LYS A 313 -22.85 15.82 -20.68
C LYS A 313 -22.13 14.52 -21.08
N ALA A 314 -22.64 13.36 -20.62
CA ALA A 314 -22.09 12.06 -21.00
C ALA A 314 -22.27 11.77 -22.50
N ILE A 315 -23.44 12.08 -23.07
CA ILE A 315 -23.72 11.97 -24.51
C ILE A 315 -22.76 12.84 -25.30
N THR A 316 -22.67 14.14 -24.98
CA THR A 316 -21.76 15.06 -25.67
C THR A 316 -20.30 14.62 -25.58
N LEU A 317 -19.87 14.08 -24.43
CA LEU A 317 -18.51 13.55 -24.27
C LEU A 317 -18.26 12.34 -25.17
N LEU A 318 -19.21 11.41 -25.29
CA LEU A 318 -19.09 10.23 -26.15
C LEU A 318 -19.12 10.60 -27.63
N GLU A 319 -19.95 11.56 -28.04
CA GLU A 319 -19.97 12.09 -29.41
C GLU A 319 -18.61 12.70 -29.78
N ASP A 320 -18.03 13.51 -28.90
CA ASP A 320 -16.70 14.10 -29.06
C ASP A 320 -15.59 13.03 -29.11
N TRP A 321 -15.70 11.96 -28.32
CA TRP A 321 -14.77 10.82 -28.39
C TRP A 321 -14.88 10.08 -29.73
N LEU A 322 -16.10 9.74 -30.15
CA LEU A 322 -16.37 8.99 -31.38
C LEU A 322 -16.01 9.75 -32.65
N LEU A 323 -16.01 11.09 -32.62
CA LEU A 323 -15.51 11.92 -33.72
C LEU A 323 -14.02 11.63 -34.03
N ARG A 324 -13.22 11.37 -32.99
CA ARG A 324 -11.79 11.03 -33.10
C ARG A 324 -11.55 9.51 -33.21
N HIS A 325 -12.43 8.71 -32.63
CA HIS A 325 -12.31 7.26 -32.52
C HIS A 325 -13.54 6.54 -33.07
N PRO A 326 -13.87 6.66 -34.38
CA PRO A 326 -15.12 6.15 -34.95
C PRO A 326 -15.25 4.61 -34.92
N GLY A 327 -14.14 3.90 -34.70
CA GLY A 327 -14.09 2.45 -34.58
C GLY A 327 -14.33 1.91 -33.16
N ASP A 328 -14.51 2.78 -32.16
CA ASP A 328 -14.76 2.36 -30.77
C ASP A 328 -16.21 1.88 -30.60
N THR A 329 -16.41 0.58 -30.78
CA THR A 329 -17.73 -0.06 -30.66
C THR A 329 -18.28 0.00 -29.23
N GLY A 330 -17.41 0.05 -28.21
CA GLY A 330 -17.81 0.17 -26.81
C GLY A 330 -18.45 1.53 -26.53
N ALA A 331 -17.77 2.60 -26.93
CA ALA A 331 -18.29 3.96 -26.80
C ALA A 331 -19.61 4.17 -27.58
N LYS A 332 -19.71 3.59 -28.78
CA LYS A 332 -20.94 3.64 -29.59
C LYS A 332 -22.12 2.98 -28.88
N ASN A 333 -21.92 1.80 -28.31
CA ASN A 333 -22.98 1.09 -27.59
C ASN A 333 -23.45 1.85 -26.34
N GLU A 334 -22.54 2.47 -25.58
CA GLU A 334 -22.91 3.30 -24.43
C GLU A 334 -23.69 4.56 -24.84
N LEU A 335 -23.33 5.19 -25.98
CA LEU A 335 -24.05 6.35 -26.51
C LEU A 335 -25.50 5.97 -26.89
N ASP A 336 -25.68 4.87 -27.61
CA ASP A 336 -27.01 4.36 -28.00
C ASP A 336 -27.87 4.05 -26.76
N ASN A 337 -27.27 3.47 -25.71
CA ASN A 337 -27.96 3.18 -24.46
C ASN A 337 -28.41 4.46 -23.73
N LEU A 338 -27.55 5.47 -23.66
CA LEU A 338 -27.89 6.73 -23.01
C LEU A 338 -28.96 7.51 -23.76
N ASN A 339 -28.93 7.51 -25.10
CA ASN A 339 -29.96 8.16 -25.92
C ASN A 339 -31.35 7.53 -25.73
N LYS A 340 -31.44 6.22 -25.52
CA LYS A 340 -32.70 5.55 -25.18
C LYS A 340 -33.19 5.97 -23.78
N LEU A 341 -32.29 5.95 -22.80
CA LEU A 341 -32.60 6.34 -21.42
C LEU A 341 -33.13 7.79 -21.31
N THR A 342 -32.57 8.72 -22.09
CA THR A 342 -33.03 10.12 -22.09
C THR A 342 -34.34 10.31 -22.84
N ALA A 343 -34.57 9.58 -23.95
CA ALA A 343 -35.83 9.59 -24.69
C ALA A 343 -37.01 9.07 -23.84
N ASP A 344 -36.84 7.91 -23.17
CA ASP A 344 -37.89 7.31 -22.32
C ASP A 344 -38.27 8.23 -21.14
N SER A 345 -37.31 9.00 -20.61
CA SER A 345 -37.53 9.93 -19.49
C SER A 345 -38.32 11.19 -19.87
N LEU A 346 -38.36 11.52 -21.16
CA LEU A 346 -39.15 12.64 -21.71
C LEU A 346 -40.59 12.21 -22.03
N GLU A 347 -40.84 10.93 -22.29
CA GLU A 347 -42.18 10.38 -22.54
C GLU A 347 -42.97 10.08 -21.25
N THR A 348 -42.30 10.01 -20.08
CA THR A 348 -42.95 9.74 -18.77
C THR A 348 -43.19 10.98 -17.90
N ARG A 349 -42.90 12.19 -18.42
CA ARG A 349 -43.25 13.49 -17.80
C ARG A 349 -44.43 14.11 -18.53
#